data_AF-A0A8J8ABB6-F1
#
_entry.id   AF-A0A8J8ABB6-F1
#
_cell.length_a   1.000
_cell.length_b   1.000
_cell.length_c   1.000
_cell.angle_alpha   90.00
_cell.angle_beta   90.00
_cell.angle_gamma   90.00
#
_symmetry.space_group_name_H-M   'P 1'
#
loop_
_entity.id
_entity.type
_entity.pdbx_description
1 polymer ?
#
loop_
_entity_poly.entity_id
_entity_poly.type
_entity_poly.pdbx_seq_one_letter_code
_entity_poly.pdbx_strand_id
1 'polypeptide(L)'
;MEPNISNTDLMVGVVEALRSKSPKELLSYAIFNEEEEAKYYARLAEKAGRVSVKALFLKMSEESRKHRDWLYRLFKKLYPNEEPTKVDAPSVEVAPFYPEFEKVGDYVSALEYCMKSELFAKKTYELLASIADDEDTRTLALSLAAMEEEHYQAIRKMYELIVSLEEKNLSPASLKPGGYLFTDDLKARYFLLDLPSWTPLIAVIREKPEVFLEMFMDRKIEVIWVTKTDSDHSIRPEAFPALKKRLCQFLRESAKDGRYGAVFIQNLGYIALELGFKSAVDILIYLKDCALLHGGYLIVSAVMEAFEPREWALLTSELTVVS
;
A
#
# COMPACT_ATOMS: atom_id res chain seq x y z
N MET A 1 29.51 14.27 -20.67
CA MET A 1 29.73 13.84 -19.27
C MET A 1 29.07 14.89 -18.42
N GLU A 2 27.82 14.68 -18.04
CA GLU A 2 27.21 15.51 -17.00
C GLU A 2 27.95 15.23 -15.68
N PRO A 3 28.28 16.26 -14.89
CA PRO A 3 28.94 16.06 -13.62
C PRO A 3 28.03 15.21 -12.73
N ASN A 4 28.59 14.14 -12.17
CA ASN A 4 27.90 13.27 -11.24
C ASN A 4 27.78 14.01 -9.89
N ILE A 5 26.79 14.91 -9.79
CA ILE A 5 26.50 15.67 -8.57
C ILE A 5 26.03 14.67 -7.52
N SER A 6 26.67 14.64 -6.36
CA SER A 6 26.27 13.76 -5.27
C SER A 6 24.88 14.16 -4.76
N ASN A 7 24.07 13.19 -4.35
CA ASN A 7 22.78 13.47 -3.68
C ASN A 7 22.96 14.42 -2.49
N THR A 8 24.11 14.39 -1.81
CA THR A 8 24.42 15.33 -0.73
C THR A 8 24.52 16.77 -1.23
N ASP A 9 25.15 17.00 -2.38
CA ASP A 9 25.35 18.35 -2.94
C ASP A 9 24.03 18.93 -3.47
N LEU A 10 23.19 18.08 -4.07
CA LEU A 10 21.81 18.44 -4.47
C LEU A 10 20.97 18.85 -3.26
N MET A 11 21.00 18.05 -2.20
CA MET A 11 20.26 18.34 -0.96
C MET A 11 20.72 19.66 -0.34
N VAL A 12 22.04 19.88 -0.24
CA VAL A 12 22.60 21.16 0.26
C VAL A 12 22.13 22.32 -0.62
N GLY A 13 22.15 22.18 -1.95
CA GLY A 13 21.68 23.23 -2.86
C GLY A 13 20.19 23.58 -2.70
N VAL A 14 19.32 22.57 -2.52
CA VAL A 14 17.89 22.81 -2.25
C VAL A 14 17.71 23.50 -0.90
N VAL A 15 18.37 23.01 0.14
CA VAL A 15 18.28 23.60 1.49
C VAL A 15 18.80 25.04 1.50
N GLU A 16 19.91 25.34 0.84
CA GLU A 16 20.44 26.71 0.75
C GLU A 16 19.46 27.65 0.03
N ALA A 17 18.82 27.17 -1.05
CA ALA A 17 17.81 27.94 -1.77
C ALA A 17 16.54 28.21 -0.93
N LEU A 18 16.14 27.25 -0.08
CA LEU A 18 14.93 27.34 0.75
C LEU A 18 15.15 28.02 2.10
N ARG A 19 16.36 27.98 2.66
CA ARG A 19 16.67 28.53 3.99
C ARG A 19 16.35 30.02 4.13
N SER A 20 16.57 30.78 3.06
CA SER A 20 16.34 32.22 3.05
C SER A 20 14.89 32.61 2.76
N LYS A 21 14.03 31.62 2.48
CA LYS A 21 12.63 31.82 2.12
C LYS A 21 11.78 31.99 3.37
N SER A 22 10.81 32.88 3.28
CA SER A 22 9.78 33.04 4.32
C SER A 22 8.87 31.80 4.42
N PRO A 23 8.16 31.60 5.54
CA PRO A 23 7.13 30.55 5.64
C PRO A 23 6.11 30.58 4.49
N LYS A 24 5.76 31.77 4.00
CA LYS A 24 4.86 31.97 2.85
C LYS A 24 5.43 31.40 1.56
N GLU A 25 6.71 31.66 1.29
CA GLU A 25 7.39 31.15 0.12
C GLU A 25 7.58 29.64 0.23
N LEU A 26 8.01 29.09 1.38
CA LEU A 26 8.11 27.65 1.58
C LEU A 26 6.76 26.94 1.36
N LEU A 27 5.67 27.52 1.88
CA LEU A 27 4.33 26.99 1.67
C LEU A 27 3.92 27.05 0.20
N SER A 28 4.23 28.14 -0.51
CA SER A 28 3.99 28.24 -1.96
C SER A 28 4.78 27.17 -2.72
N TYR A 29 6.07 27.02 -2.40
CA TYR A 29 6.95 26.03 -3.00
C TYR A 29 6.40 24.60 -2.84
N ALA A 30 5.98 24.23 -1.64
CA ALA A 30 5.39 22.92 -1.35
C ALA A 30 4.10 22.66 -2.17
N ILE A 31 3.21 23.66 -2.29
CA ILE A 31 1.98 23.55 -3.10
C ILE A 31 2.31 23.20 -4.56
N PHE A 32 3.33 23.84 -5.15
CA PHE A 32 3.71 23.58 -6.53
C PHE A 32 4.41 22.22 -6.70
N ASN A 33 5.23 21.78 -5.73
CA ASN A 33 5.86 20.46 -5.78
C ASN A 33 4.83 19.34 -5.70
N GLU A 34 3.89 19.42 -4.77
CA GLU A 34 2.80 18.44 -4.60
C GLU A 34 1.93 18.32 -5.86
N GLU A 35 1.70 19.43 -6.56
CA GLU A 35 1.00 19.43 -7.85
C GLU A 35 1.80 18.71 -8.96
N GLU A 36 3.12 18.89 -9.01
CA GLU A 36 3.98 18.22 -9.99
C GLU A 36 4.15 16.73 -9.66
N GLU A 37 4.28 16.38 -8.39
CA GLU A 37 4.32 15.00 -7.91
C GLU A 37 3.02 14.26 -8.24
N ALA A 38 1.86 14.89 -7.98
CA ALA A 38 0.57 14.34 -8.35
C ALA A 38 0.51 13.99 -9.85
N LYS A 39 1.05 14.85 -10.71
CA LYS A 39 1.13 14.60 -12.17
C LYS A 39 2.12 13.50 -12.50
N TYR A 40 3.25 13.44 -11.82
CA TYR A 40 4.27 12.41 -12.02
C TYR A 40 3.69 11.02 -11.73
N TYR A 41 3.08 10.83 -10.56
CA TYR A 41 2.46 9.55 -10.21
C TYR A 41 1.28 9.18 -11.11
N ALA A 42 0.48 10.16 -11.55
CA ALA A 42 -0.57 9.91 -12.54
C ALA A 42 0.00 9.33 -13.85
N ARG A 43 1.12 9.88 -14.35
CA ARG A 43 1.79 9.38 -15.56
C ARG A 43 2.42 8.00 -15.35
N LEU A 44 2.95 7.70 -14.18
CA LEU A 44 3.43 6.35 -13.86
C LEU A 44 2.28 5.35 -13.85
N ALA A 45 1.14 5.72 -13.26
CA ALA A 45 -0.06 4.88 -13.25
C ALA A 45 -0.62 4.60 -14.65
N GLU A 46 -0.55 5.56 -15.57
CA GLU A 46 -0.95 5.37 -16.97
C GLU A 46 -0.10 4.30 -17.68
N LYS A 47 1.19 4.22 -17.35
CA LYS A 47 2.15 3.30 -17.97
C LYS A 47 2.25 1.95 -17.28
N ALA A 48 1.93 1.87 -15.99
CA ALA A 48 2.04 0.64 -15.22
C ALA A 48 1.02 -0.41 -15.70
N GLY A 49 1.51 -1.51 -16.28
CA GLY A 49 0.67 -2.63 -16.72
C GLY A 49 0.18 -3.51 -15.57
N ARG A 50 0.95 -3.60 -14.48
CA ARG A 50 0.59 -4.35 -13.27
C ARG A 50 -0.47 -3.61 -12.44
N VAL A 51 -1.60 -4.27 -12.20
CA VAL A 51 -2.79 -3.68 -11.58
C VAL A 51 -2.50 -3.12 -10.19
N SER A 52 -1.76 -3.85 -9.37
CA SER A 52 -1.40 -3.41 -8.01
C SER A 52 -0.50 -2.18 -7.99
N VAL A 53 0.51 -2.12 -8.88
CA VAL A 53 1.42 -0.98 -9.01
C VAL A 53 0.68 0.24 -9.56
N LYS A 54 -0.20 0.05 -10.54
CA LYS A 54 -1.08 1.11 -11.03
C LYS A 54 -1.96 1.66 -9.91
N ALA A 55 -2.55 0.80 -9.09
CA ALA A 55 -3.38 1.22 -7.95
C ALA A 55 -2.56 2.02 -6.91
N LEU A 56 -1.32 1.61 -6.62
CA LEU A 56 -0.41 2.38 -5.78
C LEU A 56 -0.19 3.78 -6.37
N PHE A 57 0.25 3.90 -7.62
CA PHE A 57 0.55 5.22 -8.20
C PHE A 57 -0.68 6.12 -8.34
N LEU A 58 -1.88 5.56 -8.59
CA LEU A 58 -3.12 6.33 -8.52
C LEU A 58 -3.38 6.87 -7.10
N LYS A 59 -3.17 6.04 -6.07
CA LYS A 59 -3.28 6.44 -4.67
C LYS A 59 -2.31 7.57 -4.32
N MET A 60 -1.03 7.42 -4.68
CA MET A 60 -0.01 8.44 -4.47
C MET A 60 -0.41 9.77 -5.15
N SER A 61 -0.83 9.71 -6.42
CA SER A 61 -1.31 10.89 -7.14
C SER A 61 -2.50 11.58 -6.44
N GLU A 62 -3.42 10.82 -5.86
CA GLU A 62 -4.55 11.36 -5.11
C GLU A 62 -4.13 11.95 -3.76
N GLU A 63 -3.19 11.32 -3.05
CA GLU A 63 -2.63 11.80 -1.79
C GLU A 63 -1.88 13.13 -1.97
N SER A 64 -0.97 13.24 -2.95
CA SER A 64 -0.28 14.50 -3.25
C SER A 64 -1.28 15.63 -3.63
N ARG A 65 -2.37 15.32 -4.33
CA ARG A 65 -3.45 16.31 -4.56
C ARG A 65 -4.14 16.75 -3.27
N LYS A 66 -4.41 15.81 -2.34
CA LYS A 66 -4.99 16.12 -1.03
C LYS A 66 -4.05 16.98 -0.20
N HIS A 67 -2.74 16.70 -0.22
CA HIS A 67 -1.72 17.51 0.43
C HIS A 67 -1.66 18.91 -0.20
N ARG A 68 -1.60 19.01 -1.53
CA ARG A 68 -1.69 20.28 -2.26
C ARG A 68 -2.90 21.12 -1.85
N ASP A 69 -4.08 20.51 -1.79
CA ASP A 69 -5.32 21.19 -1.42
C ASP A 69 -5.35 21.60 0.07
N TRP A 70 -4.73 20.80 0.94
CA TRP A 70 -4.55 21.14 2.34
C TRP A 70 -3.58 22.33 2.51
N LEU A 71 -2.42 22.29 1.86
CA LEU A 71 -1.43 23.36 1.87
C LEU A 71 -2.00 24.65 1.27
N TYR A 72 -2.76 24.57 0.18
CA TYR A 72 -3.43 25.73 -0.42
C TYR A 72 -4.46 26.34 0.54
N ARG A 73 -5.27 25.53 1.21
CA ARG A 73 -6.20 26.03 2.24
C ARG A 73 -5.47 26.67 3.42
N LEU A 74 -4.35 26.10 3.84
CA LEU A 74 -3.48 26.70 4.85
C LEU A 74 -2.94 28.05 4.37
N PHE A 75 -2.48 28.14 3.12
CA PHE A 75 -1.99 29.37 2.51
C PHE A 75 -3.06 30.45 2.51
N LYS A 76 -4.27 30.15 2.02
CA LYS A 76 -5.39 31.11 2.01
C LYS A 76 -5.85 31.51 3.41
N LYS A 77 -5.68 30.66 4.41
CA LYS A 77 -5.99 30.99 5.82
C LYS A 77 -4.97 31.99 6.40
N LEU A 78 -3.69 31.79 6.10
CA LEU A 78 -2.61 32.64 6.61
C LEU A 78 -2.43 33.93 5.79
N TYR A 79 -2.70 33.89 4.49
CA TYR A 79 -2.52 34.99 3.53
C TYR A 79 -3.78 35.18 2.65
N PRO A 80 -4.91 35.66 3.20
CA PRO A 80 -6.22 35.64 2.52
C PRO A 80 -6.29 36.38 1.18
N ASN A 81 -5.53 37.48 1.06
CA ASN A 81 -5.54 38.36 -0.12
C ASN A 81 -4.41 38.07 -1.11
N GLU A 82 -3.66 37.00 -0.89
CA GLU A 82 -2.53 36.60 -1.74
C GLU A 82 -2.82 35.26 -2.42
N GLU A 83 -2.07 34.97 -3.48
CA GLU A 83 -2.04 33.66 -4.13
C GLU A 83 -0.61 33.10 -4.07
N PRO A 84 -0.45 31.76 -4.00
CA PRO A 84 0.86 31.16 -4.01
C PRO A 84 1.54 31.42 -5.35
N THR A 85 2.80 31.83 -5.30
CA THR A 85 3.63 32.08 -6.48
C THR A 85 4.75 31.06 -6.57
N LYS A 86 5.14 30.70 -7.79
CA LYS A 86 6.27 29.80 -8.00
C LYS A 86 7.54 30.42 -7.39
N VAL A 87 8.19 29.66 -6.51
CA VAL A 87 9.44 30.05 -5.87
C VAL A 87 10.60 29.60 -6.74
N ASP A 88 11.58 30.49 -6.94
CA ASP A 88 12.84 30.16 -7.60
C ASP A 88 13.73 29.36 -6.63
N ALA A 89 13.54 28.04 -6.66
CA ALA A 89 14.32 27.03 -5.96
C ALA A 89 14.29 25.72 -6.76
N PRO A 90 15.33 24.87 -6.70
CA PRO A 90 15.29 23.55 -7.33
C PRO A 90 14.17 22.69 -6.71
N SER A 91 13.66 21.73 -7.47
CA SER A 91 12.71 20.74 -6.96
C SER A 91 13.32 19.95 -5.81
N VAL A 92 12.52 19.66 -4.79
CA VAL A 92 12.91 18.79 -3.69
C VAL A 92 12.87 17.34 -4.17
N GLU A 93 12.00 17.01 -5.12
CA GLU A 93 12.01 15.71 -5.78
C GLU A 93 13.19 15.59 -6.74
N VAL A 94 13.74 14.38 -6.83
CA VAL A 94 14.74 14.03 -7.84
C VAL A 94 14.10 14.11 -9.23
N ALA A 95 14.90 14.44 -10.25
CA ALA A 95 14.40 14.61 -11.62
C ALA A 95 13.64 13.37 -12.12
N PRO A 96 12.34 13.46 -12.44
CA PRO A 96 11.45 12.32 -12.67
C PRO A 96 12.01 11.24 -13.60
N PHE A 97 12.03 9.99 -13.12
CA PHE A 97 12.36 8.82 -13.92
C PHE A 97 11.08 8.19 -14.51
N TYR A 98 11.05 7.99 -15.83
CA TYR A 98 9.90 7.41 -16.53
C TYR A 98 10.24 6.06 -17.15
N PRO A 99 10.06 4.94 -16.42
CA PRO A 99 10.33 3.59 -16.90
C PRO A 99 9.32 3.12 -17.95
N GLU A 100 9.67 2.05 -18.67
CA GLU A 100 8.84 1.44 -19.73
C GLU A 100 7.93 0.29 -19.21
N PHE A 101 8.16 -0.24 -18.00
CA PHE A 101 7.34 -1.27 -17.33
C PHE A 101 7.13 -2.59 -18.11
N GLU A 102 8.16 -3.08 -18.81
CA GLU A 102 8.06 -4.29 -19.64
C GLU A 102 8.32 -5.58 -18.85
N LYS A 103 9.29 -5.57 -17.95
CA LYS A 103 9.71 -6.73 -17.13
C LYS A 103 9.63 -6.41 -15.64
N VAL A 104 9.63 -7.45 -14.80
CA VAL A 104 9.59 -7.32 -13.33
C VAL A 104 10.66 -6.36 -12.80
N GLY A 105 11.90 -6.47 -13.31
CA GLY A 105 12.99 -5.58 -12.93
C GLY A 105 12.74 -4.09 -13.20
N ASP A 106 11.88 -3.74 -14.18
CA ASP A 106 11.51 -2.34 -14.44
C ASP A 106 10.61 -1.81 -13.32
N TYR A 107 9.68 -2.62 -12.82
CA TYR A 107 8.84 -2.26 -11.67
C TYR A 107 9.67 -2.09 -10.40
N VAL A 108 10.61 -2.99 -10.14
CA VAL A 108 11.52 -2.90 -8.99
C VAL A 108 12.35 -1.61 -9.08
N SER A 109 12.92 -1.32 -10.24
CA SER A 109 13.72 -0.10 -10.47
C SER A 109 12.88 1.17 -10.33
N ALA A 110 11.64 1.16 -10.83
CA ALA A 110 10.70 2.28 -10.72
C ALA A 110 10.36 2.59 -9.26
N LEU A 111 10.01 1.57 -8.49
CA LEU A 111 9.64 1.71 -7.09
C LEU A 111 10.85 2.13 -6.24
N GLU A 112 12.03 1.55 -6.50
CA GLU A 112 13.26 1.94 -5.82
C GLU A 112 13.61 3.41 -6.10
N TYR A 113 13.43 3.86 -7.34
CA TYR A 113 13.63 5.27 -7.70
C TYR A 113 12.66 6.17 -6.93
N CYS A 114 11.35 5.86 -6.93
CA CYS A 114 10.36 6.66 -6.22
C CYS A 114 10.69 6.71 -4.72
N MET A 115 10.99 5.58 -4.09
CA MET A 115 11.44 5.53 -2.68
C MET A 115 12.66 6.42 -2.41
N LYS A 116 13.62 6.49 -3.33
CA LYS A 116 14.80 7.34 -3.19
C LYS A 116 14.43 8.82 -3.30
N SER A 117 13.48 9.19 -4.16
CA SER A 117 12.97 10.56 -4.29
C SER A 117 12.29 11.01 -3.00
N GLU A 118 11.32 10.24 -2.52
CA GLU A 118 10.58 10.51 -1.27
C GLU A 118 11.53 10.64 -0.06
N LEU A 119 12.49 9.71 0.05
CA LEU A 119 13.47 9.76 1.15
C LEU A 119 14.42 10.96 1.04
N PHE A 120 14.73 11.40 -0.18
CA PHE A 120 15.52 12.61 -0.41
C PHE A 120 14.73 13.85 0.00
N ALA A 121 13.45 13.94 -0.40
CA ALA A 121 12.57 15.05 -0.06
C ALA A 121 12.35 15.17 1.45
N LYS A 122 12.02 14.05 2.10
CA LYS A 122 11.94 13.93 3.56
C LYS A 122 13.17 14.51 4.25
N LYS A 123 14.36 14.01 3.89
CA LYS A 123 15.62 14.41 4.53
C LYS A 123 15.94 15.88 4.28
N THR A 124 15.58 16.40 3.11
CA THR A 124 15.74 17.82 2.77
C THR A 124 14.89 18.69 3.69
N TYR A 125 13.63 18.32 3.92
CA TYR A 125 12.75 19.04 4.85
C TYR A 125 13.15 18.87 6.32
N GLU A 126 13.60 17.69 6.76
CA GLU A 126 14.16 17.49 8.10
C GLU A 126 15.38 18.39 8.34
N LEU A 127 16.28 18.47 7.34
CA LEU A 127 17.45 19.34 7.41
C LEU A 127 17.02 20.82 7.43
N LEU A 128 16.08 21.23 6.58
CA LEU A 128 15.53 22.59 6.58
C LEU A 128 14.93 22.95 7.95
N ALA A 129 14.15 22.05 8.55
CA ALA A 129 13.57 22.26 9.88
C ALA A 129 14.64 22.43 10.97
N SER A 130 15.74 21.67 10.88
CA SER A 130 16.83 21.72 11.86
C SER A 130 17.63 23.03 11.81
N ILE A 131 17.65 23.71 10.67
CA ILE A 131 18.43 24.96 10.46
C ILE A 131 17.56 26.22 10.36
N ALA A 132 16.24 26.07 10.42
CA ALA A 132 15.29 27.18 10.36
C ALA A 132 15.43 28.08 11.59
N ASP A 133 15.40 29.40 11.37
CA ASP A 133 15.54 30.40 12.44
C ASP A 133 14.21 30.69 13.15
N ASP A 134 13.07 30.42 12.50
CA ASP A 134 11.72 30.64 13.04
C ASP A 134 10.92 29.33 13.21
N GLU A 135 9.96 29.36 14.15
CA GLU A 135 9.16 28.19 14.53
C GLU A 135 8.14 27.79 13.45
N ASP A 136 7.63 28.75 12.67
CA ASP A 136 6.61 28.50 11.64
C ASP A 136 7.20 27.71 10.47
N THR A 137 8.38 28.13 9.97
CA THR A 137 9.16 27.39 8.96
C THR A 137 9.52 26.00 9.46
N ARG A 138 9.99 25.88 10.71
CA ARG A 138 10.33 24.59 11.32
C ARG A 138 9.13 23.65 11.35
N THR A 139 7.99 24.14 11.82
CA THR A 139 6.75 23.35 11.92
C THR A 139 6.25 22.91 10.55
N LEU A 140 6.28 23.81 9.56
CA LEU A 140 5.88 23.50 8.19
C LEU A 140 6.81 22.44 7.57
N ALA A 141 8.13 22.61 7.69
CA ALA A 141 9.10 21.66 7.16
C ALA A 141 8.97 20.27 7.79
N LEU A 142 8.75 20.18 9.11
CA LEU A 142 8.47 18.88 9.77
C LEU A 142 7.17 18.24 9.27
N SER A 143 6.14 19.04 8.98
CA SER A 143 4.88 18.53 8.44
C SER A 143 5.07 17.96 7.03
N LEU A 144 5.85 18.64 6.18
CA LEU A 144 6.19 18.16 4.84
C LEU A 144 7.03 16.87 4.92
N ALA A 145 8.04 16.81 5.78
CA ALA A 145 8.83 15.59 5.98
C ALA A 145 7.97 14.38 6.42
N ALA A 146 6.92 14.60 7.21
CA ALA A 146 6.00 13.55 7.60
C ALA A 146 5.16 13.03 6.41
N MET A 147 4.73 13.92 5.51
CA MET A 147 4.02 13.54 4.27
C MET A 147 4.90 12.65 3.38
N GLU A 148 6.15 13.03 3.13
CA GLU A 148 7.07 12.24 2.31
C GLU A 148 7.43 10.88 2.95
N GLU A 149 7.43 10.79 4.29
CA GLU A 149 7.59 9.51 4.98
C GLU A 149 6.40 8.57 4.73
N GLU A 150 5.16 9.08 4.74
CA GLU A 150 3.97 8.27 4.45
C GLU A 150 4.02 7.72 3.01
N HIS A 151 4.38 8.56 2.06
CA HIS A 151 4.63 8.20 0.67
C HIS A 151 5.72 7.12 0.53
N TYR A 152 6.89 7.34 1.14
CA TYR A 152 7.99 6.36 1.16
C TYR A 152 7.53 4.99 1.66
N GLN A 153 6.79 4.94 2.78
CA GLN A 153 6.33 3.69 3.37
C GLN A 153 5.32 2.96 2.48
N ALA A 154 4.42 3.69 1.81
CA ALA A 154 3.47 3.11 0.87
C ALA A 154 4.18 2.43 -0.31
N ILE A 155 5.16 3.11 -0.92
CA ILE A 155 5.93 2.58 -2.05
C ILE A 155 6.81 1.41 -1.59
N ARG A 156 7.44 1.53 -0.42
CA ARG A 156 8.28 0.47 0.15
C ARG A 156 7.54 -0.85 0.31
N LYS A 157 6.29 -0.83 0.79
CA LYS A 157 5.50 -2.06 0.94
C LYS A 157 5.26 -2.76 -0.40
N MET A 158 5.00 -2.01 -1.46
CA MET A 158 4.86 -2.57 -2.80
C MET A 158 6.20 -3.12 -3.32
N TYR A 159 7.29 -2.37 -3.12
CA TYR A 159 8.64 -2.81 -3.49
C TYR A 159 8.98 -4.16 -2.83
N GLU A 160 8.81 -4.25 -1.51
CA GLU A 160 9.07 -5.48 -0.75
C GLU A 160 8.18 -6.64 -1.24
N LEU A 161 6.90 -6.39 -1.54
CA LEU A 161 6.01 -7.41 -2.10
C LEU A 161 6.54 -7.93 -3.44
N ILE A 162 6.90 -7.05 -4.38
CA ILE A 162 7.36 -7.48 -5.71
C ILE A 162 8.66 -8.27 -5.61
N VAL A 163 9.62 -7.81 -4.81
CA VAL A 163 10.88 -8.50 -4.56
C VAL A 163 10.61 -9.89 -3.95
N SER A 164 9.77 -9.98 -2.92
CA SER A 164 9.41 -11.24 -2.27
C SER A 164 8.76 -12.25 -3.22
N LEU A 165 7.88 -11.77 -4.10
CA LEU A 165 7.25 -12.59 -5.13
C LEU A 165 8.29 -13.11 -6.14
N GLU A 166 9.22 -12.27 -6.57
CA GLU A 166 10.31 -12.65 -7.47
C GLU A 166 11.25 -13.68 -6.83
N GLU A 167 11.74 -13.44 -5.61
CA GLU A 167 12.61 -14.34 -4.87
C GLU A 167 11.98 -15.73 -4.64
N LYS A 168 10.67 -15.76 -4.37
CA LYS A 168 9.91 -16.99 -4.15
C LYS A 168 9.40 -17.63 -5.44
N ASN A 169 9.67 -17.02 -6.60
CA ASN A 169 9.12 -17.43 -7.90
C ASN A 169 7.59 -17.59 -7.88
N LEU A 170 6.91 -16.68 -7.18
CA LEU A 170 5.46 -16.62 -7.07
C LEU A 170 4.91 -15.60 -8.05
N SER A 171 4.00 -16.04 -8.92
CA SER A 171 3.25 -15.16 -9.81
C SER A 171 1.76 -15.31 -9.53
N PRO A 172 1.02 -14.21 -9.26
CA PRO A 172 -0.43 -14.25 -9.14
C PRO A 172 -1.11 -14.92 -10.35
N ALA A 173 -0.55 -14.78 -11.55
CA ALA A 173 -1.10 -15.36 -12.78
C ALA A 173 -0.92 -16.87 -12.93
N SER A 174 0.08 -17.46 -12.26
CA SER A 174 0.39 -18.89 -12.32
C SER A 174 0.52 -19.53 -10.94
N LEU A 175 -0.22 -18.97 -9.97
CA LEU A 175 -0.20 -19.40 -8.58
C LEU A 175 -0.68 -20.85 -8.46
N LYS A 176 0.07 -21.67 -7.70
CA LYS A 176 -0.32 -23.05 -7.41
C LYS A 176 -1.45 -23.08 -6.38
N PRO A 177 -2.38 -24.05 -6.43
CA PRO A 177 -3.37 -24.21 -5.37
C PRO A 177 -2.72 -24.39 -4.00
N GLY A 178 -3.30 -23.79 -2.97
CA GLY A 178 -2.77 -23.89 -1.61
C GLY A 178 -3.09 -22.71 -0.71
N GLY A 179 -2.33 -22.60 0.38
CA GLY A 179 -2.46 -21.57 1.40
C GLY A 179 -1.27 -20.61 1.42
N TYR A 180 -1.56 -19.31 1.51
CA TYR A 180 -0.59 -18.22 1.47
C TYR A 180 -0.82 -17.29 2.67
N LEU A 181 0.28 -16.95 3.37
CA LEU A 181 0.26 -16.09 4.55
C LEU A 181 1.00 -14.79 4.28
N PHE A 182 0.31 -13.68 4.40
CA PHE A 182 0.86 -12.34 4.34
C PHE A 182 1.05 -11.76 5.74
N THR A 183 2.24 -11.26 6.02
CA THR A 183 2.54 -10.60 7.30
C THR A 183 2.10 -9.14 7.36
N ASP A 184 1.68 -8.58 6.22
CA ASP A 184 1.16 -7.23 6.07
C ASP A 184 -0.14 -7.27 5.24
N ASP A 185 -1.19 -6.64 5.77
CA ASP A 185 -2.51 -6.65 5.16
C ASP A 185 -2.55 -5.91 3.81
N LEU A 186 -1.82 -4.80 3.69
CA LEU A 186 -1.78 -4.02 2.46
C LEU A 186 -1.07 -4.81 1.35
N LYS A 187 0.02 -5.51 1.67
CA LYS A 187 0.67 -6.44 0.73
C LYS A 187 -0.28 -7.52 0.25
N ALA A 188 -1.08 -8.10 1.16
CA ALA A 188 -2.10 -9.07 0.79
C ALA A 188 -3.10 -8.49 -0.21
N ARG A 189 -3.59 -7.27 0.02
CA ARG A 189 -4.56 -6.63 -0.90
C ARG A 189 -3.96 -6.31 -2.27
N TYR A 190 -2.72 -5.82 -2.31
CA TYR A 190 -2.02 -5.62 -3.59
C TYR A 190 -1.84 -6.94 -4.34
N PHE A 191 -1.54 -8.03 -3.64
CA PHE A 191 -1.51 -9.35 -4.25
C PHE A 191 -2.88 -9.78 -4.80
N LEU A 192 -3.98 -9.52 -4.07
CA LEU A 192 -5.34 -9.81 -4.53
C LEU A 192 -5.70 -9.03 -5.81
N LEU A 193 -5.21 -7.80 -5.97
CA LEU A 193 -5.40 -7.01 -7.21
C LEU A 193 -4.77 -7.68 -8.43
N ASP A 194 -3.62 -8.31 -8.25
CA ASP A 194 -2.87 -8.95 -9.34
C ASP A 194 -3.37 -10.36 -9.68
N LEU A 195 -4.25 -10.96 -8.85
CA LEU A 195 -4.91 -12.22 -9.23
C LEU A 195 -5.65 -12.03 -10.56
N PRO A 196 -5.67 -13.03 -11.46
CA PRO A 196 -6.37 -12.92 -12.72
C PRO A 196 -7.81 -12.44 -12.55
N SER A 197 -8.29 -11.60 -13.48
CA SER A 197 -9.62 -11.00 -13.38
C SER A 197 -10.76 -12.03 -13.38
N TRP A 198 -10.50 -13.21 -13.94
CA TRP A 198 -11.45 -14.32 -13.96
C TRP A 198 -11.42 -15.19 -12.68
N THR A 199 -10.47 -14.97 -11.76
CA THR A 199 -10.41 -15.64 -10.45
C THR A 199 -11.51 -15.07 -9.55
N PRO A 200 -12.56 -15.85 -9.24
CA PRO A 200 -13.59 -15.42 -8.30
C PRO A 200 -12.97 -15.22 -6.92
N LEU A 201 -13.38 -14.18 -6.21
CA LEU A 201 -12.82 -13.82 -4.91
C LEU A 201 -13.93 -13.58 -3.88
N ILE A 202 -13.87 -14.31 -2.76
CA ILE A 202 -14.59 -13.97 -1.52
C ILE A 202 -13.57 -13.43 -0.52
N ALA A 203 -13.84 -12.26 0.05
CA ALA A 203 -13.03 -11.63 1.08
C ALA A 203 -13.78 -11.59 2.42
N VAL A 204 -13.19 -12.18 3.45
CA VAL A 204 -13.68 -12.09 4.82
C VAL A 204 -12.86 -11.04 5.55
N ILE A 205 -13.49 -9.91 5.87
CA ILE A 205 -12.79 -8.68 6.29
C ILE A 205 -13.23 -8.20 7.68
N ARG A 206 -12.45 -7.29 8.26
CA ARG A 206 -12.62 -6.71 9.60
C ARG A 206 -12.82 -5.20 9.61
N GLU A 207 -12.70 -4.55 8.46
CA GLU A 207 -13.05 -3.15 8.28
C GLU A 207 -14.37 -2.98 7.52
N LYS A 208 -14.81 -1.74 7.39
CA LYS A 208 -15.99 -1.40 6.59
C LYS A 208 -15.81 -1.85 5.13
N PRO A 209 -16.78 -2.54 4.52
CA PRO A 209 -16.70 -2.98 3.13
C PRO A 209 -16.32 -1.88 2.14
N GLU A 210 -16.81 -0.66 2.34
CA GLU A 210 -16.53 0.47 1.45
C GLU A 210 -15.04 0.79 1.43
N VAL A 211 -14.41 0.86 2.61
CA VAL A 211 -12.97 1.15 2.77
C VAL A 211 -12.13 0.04 2.16
N PHE A 212 -12.52 -1.23 2.37
CA PHE A 212 -11.79 -2.34 1.76
C PHE A 212 -11.86 -2.28 0.23
N LEU A 213 -13.03 -1.96 -0.33
CA LEU A 213 -13.29 -1.98 -1.76
C LEU A 213 -12.71 -0.77 -2.52
N GLU A 214 -12.36 0.34 -1.84
CA GLU A 214 -11.79 1.55 -2.45
C GLU A 214 -10.60 1.24 -3.40
N MET A 215 -9.73 0.30 -3.03
CA MET A 215 -8.57 -0.05 -3.86
C MET A 215 -8.85 -1.07 -4.97
N PHE A 216 -10.03 -1.70 -4.99
CA PHE A 216 -10.38 -2.78 -5.91
C PHE A 216 -11.06 -2.34 -7.21
N MET A 217 -11.17 -1.02 -7.45
CA MET A 217 -11.70 -0.46 -8.69
C MET A 217 -13.03 -1.15 -9.09
N ASP A 218 -13.13 -1.66 -10.32
CA ASP A 218 -14.32 -2.35 -10.83
C ASP A 218 -14.34 -3.87 -10.59
N ARG A 219 -13.37 -4.41 -9.83
CA ARG A 219 -13.31 -5.84 -9.55
C ARG A 219 -14.45 -6.21 -8.60
N LYS A 220 -15.37 -7.05 -9.08
CA LYS A 220 -16.44 -7.60 -8.23
C LYS A 220 -15.85 -8.58 -7.23
N ILE A 221 -15.96 -8.24 -5.95
CA ILE A 221 -15.53 -9.07 -4.83
C ILE A 221 -16.73 -9.29 -3.93
N GLU A 222 -16.99 -10.54 -3.57
CA GLU A 222 -17.98 -10.85 -2.55
C GLU A 222 -17.34 -10.63 -1.17
N VAL A 223 -17.87 -9.68 -0.41
CA VAL A 223 -17.33 -9.28 0.88
C VAL A 223 -18.19 -9.81 2.01
N ILE A 224 -17.55 -10.39 3.02
CA ILE A 224 -18.17 -10.82 4.28
C ILE A 224 -17.51 -10.03 5.40
N TRP A 225 -18.24 -9.05 5.95
CA TRP A 225 -17.74 -8.25 7.05
C TRP A 225 -17.97 -8.97 8.38
N VAL A 226 -16.88 -9.30 9.07
CA VAL A 226 -16.96 -9.83 10.43
C VAL A 226 -16.92 -8.66 11.38
N THR A 227 -17.93 -8.48 12.22
CA THR A 227 -17.97 -7.45 13.28
C THR A 227 -18.82 -7.89 14.47
N LYS A 228 -18.57 -7.31 15.65
CA LYS A 228 -19.42 -7.50 16.84
C LYS A 228 -20.65 -6.58 16.83
N THR A 229 -20.60 -5.52 16.03
CA THR A 229 -21.68 -4.55 15.92
C THR A 229 -22.80 -5.10 15.05
N ASP A 230 -24.04 -4.83 15.42
CA ASP A 230 -25.18 -5.15 14.57
C ASP A 230 -25.20 -4.18 13.38
N SER A 231 -24.78 -4.68 12.23
CA SER A 231 -24.88 -3.98 10.95
C SER A 231 -25.43 -4.93 9.89
N ASP A 232 -26.19 -4.38 8.95
CA ASP A 232 -26.69 -5.13 7.80
C ASP A 232 -25.53 -5.76 7.03
N HIS A 233 -25.73 -6.98 6.54
CA HIS A 233 -24.75 -7.73 5.74
C HIS A 233 -23.42 -8.08 6.44
N SER A 234 -23.39 -8.06 7.77
CA SER A 234 -22.26 -8.55 8.57
C SER A 234 -22.52 -9.92 9.21
N ILE A 235 -21.45 -10.55 9.69
CA ILE A 235 -21.53 -11.71 10.58
C ILE A 235 -20.77 -11.44 11.88
N ARG A 236 -21.24 -12.06 12.97
CA ARG A 236 -20.47 -12.08 14.23
C ARG A 236 -19.33 -13.10 14.16
N PRO A 237 -18.21 -12.88 14.90
CA PRO A 237 -17.07 -13.79 14.91
C PRO A 237 -17.46 -15.25 15.21
N GLU A 238 -18.42 -15.47 16.10
CA GLU A 238 -18.87 -16.80 16.53
C GLU A 238 -19.56 -17.59 15.41
N ALA A 239 -19.99 -16.92 14.33
CA ALA A 239 -20.57 -17.55 13.14
C ALA A 239 -19.50 -18.04 12.14
N PHE A 240 -18.24 -17.65 12.30
CA PHE A 240 -17.16 -18.01 11.38
C PHE A 240 -16.93 -19.53 11.23
N PRO A 241 -17.00 -20.36 12.30
CA PRO A 241 -16.90 -21.81 12.16
C PRO A 241 -17.96 -22.42 11.22
N ALA A 242 -19.16 -21.84 11.16
CA ALA A 242 -20.18 -22.27 10.21
C ALA A 242 -19.89 -21.77 8.79
N LEU A 243 -19.26 -20.59 8.67
CA LEU A 243 -18.90 -19.99 7.39
C LEU A 243 -17.90 -20.83 6.58
N LYS A 244 -16.99 -21.58 7.24
CA LYS A 244 -15.95 -22.36 6.54
C LYS A 244 -16.52 -23.32 5.48
N LYS A 245 -17.70 -23.90 5.72
CA LYS A 245 -18.38 -24.79 4.77
C LYS A 245 -18.83 -24.04 3.50
N ARG A 246 -19.37 -22.83 3.65
CA ARG A 246 -19.76 -21.97 2.54
C ARG A 246 -18.54 -21.55 1.71
N LEU A 247 -17.43 -21.17 2.36
CA LEU A 247 -16.20 -20.81 1.67
C LEU A 247 -15.61 -22.00 0.89
N CYS A 248 -15.63 -23.20 1.47
CA CYS A 248 -15.23 -24.42 0.77
C CYS A 248 -16.17 -24.75 -0.41
N GLN A 249 -17.48 -24.56 -0.25
CA GLN A 249 -18.45 -24.72 -1.33
C GLN A 249 -18.17 -23.75 -2.48
N PHE A 250 -17.86 -22.49 -2.19
CA PHE A 250 -17.47 -21.51 -3.20
C PHE A 250 -16.24 -21.94 -4.00
N LEU A 251 -15.20 -22.47 -3.34
CA LEU A 251 -14.02 -23.02 -4.02
C LEU A 251 -14.41 -24.19 -4.94
N ARG A 252 -15.27 -25.09 -4.45
CA ARG A 252 -15.79 -26.22 -5.24
C ARG A 252 -16.59 -25.78 -6.46
N GLU A 253 -17.44 -24.78 -6.32
CA GLU A 253 -18.27 -24.24 -7.41
C GLU A 253 -17.40 -23.54 -8.46
N SER A 254 -16.43 -22.74 -8.03
CA SER A 254 -15.43 -22.15 -8.93
C SER A 254 -14.73 -23.22 -9.77
N ALA A 255 -14.33 -24.33 -9.14
CA ALA A 255 -13.67 -25.45 -9.80
C ALA A 255 -14.56 -26.15 -10.84
N LYS A 256 -15.87 -26.31 -10.56
CA LYS A 256 -16.83 -26.86 -11.53
C LYS A 256 -16.96 -25.99 -12.78
N ASP A 257 -16.80 -24.68 -12.63
CA ASP A 257 -16.78 -23.73 -13.75
C ASP A 257 -15.41 -23.68 -14.45
N GLY A 258 -14.46 -24.55 -14.08
CA GLY A 258 -13.10 -24.57 -14.64
C GLY A 258 -12.22 -23.41 -14.16
N ARG A 259 -12.57 -22.75 -13.05
CA ARG A 259 -11.86 -21.59 -12.50
C ARG A 259 -11.21 -21.90 -11.17
N TYR A 260 -10.13 -21.18 -10.88
CA TYR A 260 -9.47 -21.21 -9.58
C TYR A 260 -10.12 -20.15 -8.69
N GLY A 261 -10.79 -20.55 -7.62
CA GLY A 261 -11.42 -19.63 -6.66
C GLY A 261 -10.43 -19.17 -5.59
N ALA A 262 -10.56 -17.93 -5.11
CA ALA A 262 -9.75 -17.36 -4.03
C ALA A 262 -10.61 -17.00 -2.82
N VAL A 263 -10.18 -17.41 -1.63
CA VAL A 263 -10.74 -17.00 -0.35
C VAL A 263 -9.69 -16.18 0.38
N PHE A 264 -10.00 -14.91 0.66
CA PHE A 264 -9.18 -14.05 1.49
C PHE A 264 -9.73 -13.98 2.92
N ILE A 265 -8.86 -14.16 3.91
CA ILE A 265 -9.17 -13.95 5.33
C ILE A 265 -8.28 -12.84 5.87
N GLN A 266 -8.90 -11.71 6.19
CA GLN A 266 -8.22 -10.56 6.76
C GLN A 266 -8.00 -10.75 8.26
N ASN A 267 -6.79 -10.46 8.72
CA ASN A 267 -6.41 -10.39 10.12
C ASN A 267 -6.82 -11.66 10.92
N LEU A 268 -6.13 -12.77 10.65
CA LEU A 268 -6.33 -14.03 11.36
C LEU A 268 -6.13 -13.88 12.88
N GLY A 269 -5.27 -12.96 13.32
CA GLY A 269 -5.03 -12.70 14.74
C GLY A 269 -6.31 -12.30 15.48
N TYR A 270 -7.17 -11.50 14.83
CA TYR A 270 -8.48 -11.18 15.38
C TYR A 270 -9.37 -12.42 15.53
N ILE A 271 -9.41 -13.31 14.53
CA ILE A 271 -10.21 -14.54 14.59
C ILE A 271 -9.70 -15.46 15.70
N ALA A 272 -8.38 -15.59 15.84
CA ALA A 272 -7.76 -16.35 16.92
C ALA A 272 -8.05 -15.77 18.30
N LEU A 273 -8.08 -14.45 18.44
CA LEU A 273 -8.47 -13.78 19.67
C LEU A 273 -9.93 -14.07 20.05
N GLU A 274 -10.85 -14.03 19.09
CA GLU A 274 -12.28 -14.23 19.37
C GLU A 274 -12.69 -15.69 19.58
N LEU A 275 -12.10 -16.62 18.83
CA LEU A 275 -12.51 -18.04 18.81
C LEU A 275 -11.52 -18.98 19.53
N GLY A 276 -10.38 -18.45 19.94
CA GLY A 276 -9.21 -19.22 20.34
C GLY A 276 -8.40 -19.72 19.14
N PHE A 277 -7.08 -19.76 19.30
CA PHE A 277 -6.14 -20.19 18.25
C PHE A 277 -6.47 -21.56 17.66
N LYS A 278 -6.83 -22.54 18.49
CA LYS A 278 -7.19 -23.89 18.03
C LYS A 278 -8.33 -23.87 17.02
N SER A 279 -9.37 -23.07 17.27
CA SER A 279 -10.52 -22.94 16.37
C SER A 279 -10.13 -22.22 15.08
N ALA A 280 -9.31 -21.16 15.18
CA ALA A 280 -8.83 -20.43 14.01
C ALA A 280 -7.98 -21.32 13.08
N VAL A 281 -7.08 -22.12 13.64
CA VAL A 281 -6.25 -23.06 12.87
C VAL A 281 -7.07 -24.20 12.27
N ASP A 282 -8.07 -24.74 12.98
CA ASP A 282 -8.99 -25.73 12.40
C ASP A 282 -9.72 -25.19 11.16
N ILE A 283 -10.17 -23.94 11.21
CA ILE A 283 -10.78 -23.26 10.07
C ILE A 283 -9.77 -23.08 8.94
N LEU A 284 -8.57 -22.61 9.26
CA LEU A 284 -7.50 -22.38 8.31
C LEU A 284 -7.11 -23.65 7.55
N ILE A 285 -6.78 -24.72 8.27
CA ILE A 285 -6.35 -26.01 7.70
C ILE A 285 -7.47 -26.57 6.82
N TYR A 286 -8.72 -26.56 7.32
CA TYR A 286 -9.86 -27.00 6.53
C TYR A 286 -10.00 -26.26 5.20
N LEU A 287 -9.84 -24.92 5.21
CA LEU A 287 -9.95 -24.11 4.00
C LEU A 287 -8.75 -24.28 3.06
N LYS A 288 -7.54 -24.47 3.60
CA LYS A 288 -6.35 -24.83 2.83
C LYS A 288 -6.56 -26.17 2.12
N ASP A 289 -7.09 -27.17 2.82
CA ASP A 289 -7.38 -28.49 2.25
C ASP A 289 -8.45 -28.39 1.16
N CYS A 290 -9.49 -27.59 1.37
CA CYS A 290 -10.48 -27.28 0.32
C CYS A 290 -9.85 -26.59 -0.90
N ALA A 291 -8.94 -25.64 -0.68
CA ALA A 291 -8.21 -24.96 -1.74
C ALA A 291 -7.34 -25.95 -2.55
N LEU A 292 -6.63 -26.86 -1.88
CA LEU A 292 -5.85 -27.91 -2.54
C LEU A 292 -6.76 -28.88 -3.33
N LEU A 293 -7.85 -29.34 -2.72
CA LEU A 293 -8.77 -30.31 -3.31
C LEU A 293 -9.48 -29.77 -4.55
N HIS A 294 -9.83 -28.49 -4.56
CA HIS A 294 -10.63 -27.86 -5.60
C HIS A 294 -9.82 -26.97 -6.54
N GLY A 295 -8.49 -26.93 -6.41
CA GLY A 295 -7.66 -26.08 -7.27
C GLY A 295 -7.95 -24.60 -7.05
N GLY A 296 -7.85 -24.12 -5.81
CA GLY A 296 -8.07 -22.73 -5.44
C GLY A 296 -7.03 -22.21 -4.46
N TYR A 297 -7.29 -21.04 -3.90
CA TYR A 297 -6.34 -20.31 -3.07
C TYR A 297 -6.97 -19.91 -1.74
N LEU A 298 -6.29 -20.22 -0.64
CA LEU A 298 -6.52 -19.58 0.65
C LEU A 298 -5.43 -18.51 0.83
N ILE A 299 -5.83 -17.25 0.97
CA ILE A 299 -4.94 -16.13 1.21
C ILE A 299 -5.31 -15.53 2.56
N VAL A 300 -4.32 -15.34 3.44
CA VAL A 300 -4.58 -14.90 4.81
C VAL A 300 -3.60 -13.80 5.18
N SER A 301 -4.08 -12.74 5.82
CA SER A 301 -3.21 -11.76 6.47
C SER A 301 -3.15 -11.98 7.98
N ALA A 302 -1.96 -11.94 8.56
CA ALA A 302 -1.76 -12.08 10.00
C ALA A 302 -0.42 -11.45 10.43
N VAL A 303 -0.43 -10.67 11.53
CA VAL A 303 0.79 -10.10 12.11
C VAL A 303 1.38 -11.05 13.14
N MET A 304 2.70 -11.22 13.14
CA MET A 304 3.39 -12.20 13.99
C MET A 304 3.16 -11.92 15.48
N GLU A 305 3.11 -10.64 15.85
CA GLU A 305 2.95 -10.15 17.22
C GLU A 305 1.60 -10.51 17.84
N ALA A 306 0.61 -10.91 17.04
CA ALA A 306 -0.69 -11.37 17.51
C ALA A 306 -0.71 -12.83 17.99
N PHE A 307 0.41 -13.56 17.88
CA PHE A 307 0.50 -14.98 18.16
C PHE A 307 1.67 -15.32 19.08
N GLU A 308 1.53 -16.39 19.86
CA GLU A 308 2.69 -16.96 20.55
C GLU A 308 3.68 -17.56 19.54
N PRO A 309 4.98 -17.68 19.88
CA PRO A 309 5.99 -18.22 18.96
C PRO A 309 5.65 -19.62 18.40
N ARG A 310 5.02 -20.48 19.20
CA ARG A 310 4.59 -21.83 18.77
C ARG A 310 3.40 -21.78 17.81
N GLU A 311 2.49 -20.85 18.05
CA GLU A 311 1.31 -20.63 17.20
C GLU A 311 1.75 -20.11 15.82
N TRP A 312 2.66 -19.13 15.80
CA TRP A 312 3.24 -18.63 14.56
C TRP A 312 4.01 -19.70 13.78
N ALA A 313 4.80 -20.52 14.48
CA ALA A 313 5.52 -21.63 13.86
C ALA A 313 4.56 -22.61 13.16
N LEU A 314 3.40 -22.89 13.76
CA LEU A 314 2.37 -23.74 13.16
C LEU A 314 1.73 -23.09 11.92
N LEU A 315 1.44 -21.79 11.96
CA LEU A 315 0.88 -21.08 10.80
C LEU A 315 1.86 -21.10 9.61
N THR A 316 3.13 -20.82 9.87
CA THR A 316 4.18 -20.79 8.83
C THR A 316 4.60 -22.18 8.34
N SER A 317 4.35 -23.25 9.09
CA SER A 317 4.51 -24.62 8.57
C SER A 317 3.36 -25.04 7.65
N GLU A 318 2.16 -24.47 7.86
CA GLU A 318 0.99 -24.79 7.06
C GLU A 318 0.84 -23.91 5.81
N LEU A 319 1.28 -22.66 5.85
CA LEU A 319 1.07 -21.69 4.79
C LEU A 319 2.39 -21.21 4.17
N THR A 320 2.38 -20.97 2.87
CA THR A 320 3.51 -20.33 2.19
C THR A 320 3.57 -18.85 2.58
N VAL A 321 4.60 -18.45 3.32
CA VAL A 321 4.78 -17.06 3.74
C VAL A 321 5.18 -16.19 2.54
N VAL A 322 4.43 -15.10 2.34
CA VAL A 322 4.69 -14.01 1.40
C VAL A 322 4.83 -12.73 2.23
N SER A 323 6.07 -12.27 2.38
CA SER A 323 6.45 -11.14 3.24
C SER A 323 7.17 -10.09 2.44
#